data_AF-A0A7Y6BV46-F1
#
_entry.id   AF-A0A7Y6BV46-F1
#
_cell.length_a   1.000
_cell.length_b   1.000
_cell.length_c   1.000
_cell.angle_alpha   90.00
_cell.angle_beta   90.00
_cell.angle_gamma   90.00
#
_symmetry.space_group_name_H-M   'P 1'
#
loop_
_entity.id
_entity.type
_entity.pdbx_description
1 polymer ?
#
loop_
_entity_poly.entity_id
_entity_poly.type
_entity_poly.pdbx_seq_one_letter_code
_entity_poly.pdbx_strand_id
1 'polypeptide(L)'
;MKRVIIGGLLLFTGSLISLSIILAAALYAPSITAWSGSKLWYTIFGAERYGDEVVQSLSLGFPFIMGVILFVIGLIVLVREYFIKD
;
A
#
# COMPACT_ATOMS: atom_id res chain seq x y z
N MET A 1 22.66 -9.89 -12.45
CA MET A 1 22.45 -10.68 -11.18
C MET A 1 22.24 -9.82 -9.93
N LYS A 2 23.16 -8.94 -9.51
CA LYS A 2 22.94 -8.06 -8.32
C LYS A 2 21.67 -7.21 -8.45
N ARG A 3 21.40 -6.70 -9.67
CA ARG A 3 20.19 -5.92 -9.99
C ARG A 3 18.90 -6.73 -9.88
N VAL A 4 18.92 -8.01 -10.29
CA VAL A 4 17.79 -8.94 -10.08
C VAL A 4 17.45 -9.06 -8.60
N ILE A 5 18.46 -9.25 -7.74
CA ILE A 5 18.25 -9.38 -6.30
C ILE A 5 17.64 -8.09 -5.72
N ILE A 6 18.17 -6.93 -6.10
CA ILE A 6 17.66 -5.63 -5.64
C ILE A 6 16.21 -5.41 -6.10
N GLY A 7 15.94 -5.61 -7.40
CA GLY A 7 14.59 -5.45 -7.95
C GLY A 7 13.59 -6.42 -7.32
N GLY A 8 14.00 -7.68 -7.10
CA GLY A 8 13.20 -8.69 -6.44
C GLY A 8 12.87 -8.32 -5.00
N LEU A 9 13.86 -7.85 -4.24
CA LEU A 9 13.67 -7.46 -2.84
C LEU A 9 12.76 -6.23 -2.71
N LEU A 10 12.91 -5.22 -3.59
CA LEU A 10 12.03 -4.05 -3.63
C LEU A 10 10.59 -4.43 -4.01
N LEU A 11 10.42 -5.28 -5.03
CA LEU A 11 9.10 -5.74 -5.46
C LEU A 11 8.40 -6.53 -4.35
N PHE A 12 9.13 -7.47 -3.74
CA PHE A 12 8.58 -8.32 -2.68
C PHE A 12 8.21 -7.52 -1.43
N THR A 13 9.09 -6.61 -0.98
CA THR A 13 8.81 -5.76 0.18
C THR A 13 7.65 -4.81 -0.07
N GLY A 14 7.59 -4.16 -1.25
CA GLY A 14 6.45 -3.34 -1.64
C GLY A 14 5.13 -4.13 -1.66
N SER A 15 5.14 -5.34 -2.22
CA SER A 15 3.98 -6.24 -2.24
C SER A 15 3.52 -6.60 -0.82
N LEU A 16 4.44 -6.96 0.06
CA LEU A 16 4.12 -7.33 1.44
C LEU A 16 3.50 -6.16 2.21
N ILE A 17 4.05 -4.95 2.05
CA ILE A 17 3.51 -3.75 2.71
C ILE A 17 2.08 -3.49 2.23
N SER A 18 1.87 -3.42 0.91
CA SER A 18 0.55 -3.14 0.34
C SER A 18 -0.48 -4.21 0.70
N LEU A 19 -0.12 -5.50 0.62
CA LEU A 19 -1.03 -6.60 0.99
C LEU A 19 -1.36 -6.60 2.49
N SER A 20 -0.38 -6.37 3.35
CA SER A 20 -0.60 -6.31 4.80
C SER A 20 -1.56 -5.17 5.17
N ILE A 21 -1.45 -4.02 4.51
CA ILE A 21 -2.35 -2.88 4.74
C ILE A 21 -3.76 -3.18 4.22
N ILE A 22 -3.90 -3.81 3.05
CA ILE A 22 -5.21 -4.22 2.54
C ILE A 22 -5.88 -5.21 3.49
N LEU A 23 -5.11 -6.19 4.00
CA LEU A 23 -5.62 -7.16 4.98
C LEU A 23 -6.03 -6.48 6.30
N ALA A 24 -5.18 -5.61 6.84
CA ALA A 24 -5.51 -4.84 8.04
C ALA A 24 -6.78 -4.01 7.85
N ALA A 25 -6.91 -3.35 6.70
CA ALA A 25 -8.09 -2.56 6.37
C ALA A 25 -9.35 -3.42 6.21
N ALA A 26 -9.25 -4.61 5.62
CA ALA A 26 -10.36 -5.54 5.49
C ALA A 26 -10.82 -6.09 6.84
N LEU A 27 -9.89 -6.38 7.74
CA LEU A 27 -10.18 -6.85 9.10
C LEU A 27 -10.78 -5.77 9.99
N TYR A 28 -10.37 -4.51 9.79
CA TYR A 28 -10.89 -3.39 10.57
C TYR A 28 -12.15 -2.78 9.99
N ALA A 29 -12.38 -2.85 8.67
CA ALA A 29 -13.57 -2.27 8.04
C ALA A 29 -14.91 -2.62 8.72
N PRO A 30 -15.15 -3.83 9.26
CA PRO A 30 -16.39 -4.14 9.98
C PRO A 30 -16.63 -3.28 11.24
N SER A 31 -15.59 -2.81 11.93
CA SER A 31 -15.73 -2.01 13.15
C SER A 31 -16.11 -0.54 12.90
N ILE A 32 -15.95 -0.08 11.65
CA ILE A 32 -16.29 1.29 11.24
C ILE A 32 -17.81 1.42 11.06
N THR A 33 -18.41 2.34 11.81
CA THR A 33 -19.85 2.65 11.81
C THR A 33 -20.20 3.85 10.94
N ALA A 34 -19.24 4.74 10.66
CA ALA A 34 -19.43 5.90 9.78
C ALA A 34 -18.31 5.99 8.75
N TRP A 35 -18.67 6.03 7.46
CA TRP A 35 -17.71 6.18 6.36
C TRP A 35 -18.33 6.96 5.21
N SER A 36 -17.48 7.50 4.34
CA SER A 36 -17.88 8.13 3.09
C SER A 36 -17.19 7.44 1.92
N GLY A 37 -17.95 7.01 0.91
CA GLY A 37 -17.41 6.32 -0.27
C GLY A 37 -17.15 4.83 -0.04
N SER A 38 -16.06 4.31 -0.61
CA SER A 38 -15.69 2.89 -0.44
C SER A 38 -15.15 2.64 0.96
N LYS A 39 -15.78 1.70 1.68
CA LYS A 39 -15.44 1.39 3.07
C LYS A 39 -13.97 0.99 3.24
N LEU A 40 -13.46 0.13 2.36
CA LEU A 40 -12.07 -0.34 2.42
C LEU A 40 -11.07 0.81 2.19
N TRP A 41 -11.30 1.64 1.17
CA TRP A 41 -10.43 2.77 0.89
C TRP A 41 -10.54 3.85 1.96
N TYR A 42 -11.72 4.04 2.55
CA TYR A 42 -11.91 4.90 3.71
C TYR A 42 -11.12 4.40 4.93
N THR A 43 -11.06 3.08 5.16
CA THR A 43 -10.23 2.53 6.25
C THR A 43 -8.74 2.83 6.04
N ILE A 44 -8.25 2.84 4.80
CA ILE A 44 -6.83 3.08 4.49
C ILE A 44 -6.51 4.58 4.45
N PHE A 45 -7.33 5.37 3.77
CA PHE A 45 -7.07 6.76 3.40
C PHE A 45 -7.99 7.77 4.09
N GLY A 46 -8.90 7.33 4.95
CA GLY A 46 -9.84 8.20 5.64
C GLY A 46 -9.08 9.28 6.38
N ALA A 47 -9.27 10.52 5.96
CA ALA A 47 -8.61 11.68 6.53
C ALA A 47 -9.35 12.16 7.79
N GLU A 48 -8.63 12.87 8.65
CA GLU A 48 -9.23 13.64 9.73
C GLU A 48 -10.20 14.66 9.15
N ARG A 49 -11.49 14.51 9.45
CA ARG A 49 -12.43 15.61 9.35
C ARG A 49 -12.10 16.53 10.52
N TYR A 50 -11.47 17.66 10.24
CA TYR A 50 -11.25 18.72 11.24
C TYR A 50 -12.57 19.00 11.98
N GLY A 51 -12.69 18.60 13.23
CA GLY A 51 -13.90 18.69 14.06
C GLY A 51 -14.02 17.49 15.01
N ASP A 52 -14.90 17.59 16.02
CA ASP A 52 -15.13 16.61 17.11
C ASP A 52 -15.62 15.21 16.66
N GLU A 53 -15.49 14.86 15.37
CA GLU A 53 -15.86 13.56 14.84
C GLU A 53 -14.73 12.54 15.04
N VAL A 54 -15.00 11.49 15.81
CA VAL A 54 -14.05 10.39 16.05
C VAL A 54 -13.77 9.68 14.72
N VAL A 55 -12.58 9.90 14.16
CA VAL A 55 -12.15 9.30 12.89
C VAL A 55 -11.88 7.82 13.11
N GLN A 56 -12.70 6.96 12.50
CA GLN A 56 -12.56 5.51 12.53
C GLN A 56 -11.73 4.98 11.35
N SER A 57 -10.63 5.63 11.00
CA SER A 57 -9.71 5.24 9.91
C SER A 57 -8.38 4.76 10.47
N LEU A 58 -7.71 3.82 9.80
CA LEU A 58 -6.35 3.41 10.17
C LEU A 58 -5.28 4.44 9.73
N SER A 59 -5.64 5.36 8.83
CA SER A 59 -4.72 6.41 8.32
C SER A 59 -3.40 5.84 7.75
N LEU A 60 -3.46 4.63 7.18
CA LEU A 60 -2.32 3.92 6.57
C LEU A 60 -2.09 4.29 5.10
N GLY A 61 -2.67 5.39 4.62
CA GLY A 61 -2.52 5.84 3.25
C GLY A 61 -1.07 6.12 2.85
N PHE A 62 -0.30 6.80 3.72
CA PHE A 62 1.12 7.06 3.46
C PHE A 62 1.96 5.77 3.33
N PRO A 63 1.95 4.83 4.31
CA PRO A 63 2.70 3.59 4.16
C PRO A 63 2.19 2.73 2.99
N PHE A 64 0.90 2.80 2.63
CA PHE A 64 0.38 2.10 1.45
C PHE A 64 1.00 2.64 0.15
N ILE A 65 1.04 3.96 -0.02
CA ILE A 65 1.67 4.61 -1.18
C ILE A 65 3.15 4.26 -1.26
N MET A 66 3.86 4.28 -0.14
CA MET A 66 5.28 3.86 -0.09
C MET A 66 5.47 2.41 -0.55
N GLY A 67 4.60 1.49 -0.11
CA GLY A 67 4.60 0.10 -0.57
C GLY A 67 4.41 -0.03 -2.09
N VAL A 68 3.46 0.73 -2.65
CA VAL A 68 3.23 0.77 -4.11
C VAL A 68 4.44 1.33 -4.87
N ILE A 69 5.09 2.37 -4.36
CA ILE A 69 6.29 2.93 -4.99
C ILE A 69 7.43 1.90 -5.02
N LEU A 70 7.68 1.22 -3.91
CA LEU A 70 8.70 0.15 -3.84
C LEU A 70 8.39 -0.98 -4.82
N PHE A 71 7.12 -1.38 -4.90
CA PHE A 71 6.66 -2.39 -5.86
C PHE A 71 6.97 -1.98 -7.30
N VAL A 72 6.59 -0.76 -7.70
CA VAL A 72 6.77 -0.25 -9.06
C VAL A 72 8.25 -0.12 -9.41
N ILE A 73 9.08 0.42 -8.50
CA ILE A 73 10.52 0.54 -8.72
C ILE A 73 11.16 -0.85 -8.87
N GLY A 74 10.83 -1.78 -7.98
CA GLY A 74 11.32 -3.16 -8.06
C GLY A 74 10.94 -3.83 -9.38
N LEU A 75 9.69 -3.65 -9.82
CA LEU A 75 9.20 -4.16 -11.10
C LEU A 75 9.96 -3.56 -12.28
N ILE A 76 10.18 -2.24 -12.31
CA ILE A 76 10.94 -1.57 -13.38
C ILE A 76 12.36 -2.14 -13.46
N VAL A 77 13.05 -2.32 -12.32
CA VAL A 77 14.40 -2.88 -12.29
C VAL A 77 14.42 -4.30 -12.86
N LEU A 78 13.47 -5.15 -12.47
CA LEU A 78 13.39 -6.52 -12.97
C LEU A 78 13.05 -6.57 -14.46
N VAL A 79 12.08 -5.77 -14.91
CA VAL A 79 11.69 -5.73 -16.32
C VAL A 79 12.87 -5.29 -17.19
N ARG A 80 13.61 -4.27 -16.76
CA ARG A 80 14.82 -3.83 -17.47
C ARG A 80 15.84 -4.96 -17.53
N GLU A 81 16.20 -5.57 -16.41
CA GLU A 81 17.23 -6.61 -16.37
C GLU A 81 16.85 -7.91 -17.14
N TYR A 82 15.56 -8.27 -17.19
CA TYR A 82 15.11 -9.49 -17.87
C TYR A 82 14.76 -9.32 -19.35
N PHE A 83 14.17 -8.18 -19.73
CA PHE A 83 13.63 -7.99 -21.09
C PHE A 83 14.41 -6.95 -21.91
N ILE A 84 15.07 -5.99 -21.26
CA ILE A 84 15.87 -4.95 -21.93
C ILE A 84 17.32 -5.22 -21.57
N LYS A 85 17.84 -6.27 -22.20
CA LYS A 85 19.23 -6.70 -22.03
C LYS A 85 20.10 -5.78 -22.89
N ASP A 86 20.66 -4.74 -22.28
CA ASP A 86 21.80 -4.00 -22.84
C ASP A 86 23.06 -4.89 -22.83
#